data_AF-A0AAU1SPT5-F1
#
_entry.id   AF-A0AAU1SPT5-F1
#
_cell.length_a   1.000
_cell.length_b   1.000
_cell.length_c   1.000
_cell.angle_alpha   90.00
_cell.angle_beta   90.00
_cell.angle_gamma   90.00
#
_symmetry.space_group_name_H-M   'P 1'
#
loop_
_entity.id
_entity.type
_entity.pdbx_description
1 polymer ?
#
loop_
_entity_poly.entity_id
_entity_poly.type
_entity_poly.pdbx_seq_one_letter_code
_entity_poly.pdbx_strand_id
1 'polypeptide(L)'
;MIRRTRVADVAAASALVLLSGCSLPDGPSGVVVARDNRWSSATKSWHYYLTVRTATGERKEFEAHIDDYDRCPSGDRYPACKQ
;
A
#
# COMPACT_ATOMS: atom_id res chain seq x y z
N MET A 1 39.32 -51.25 -3.25
CA MET A 1 38.76 -50.25 -4.20
C MET A 1 38.53 -48.96 -3.44
N ILE A 2 39.25 -47.89 -3.79
CA ILE A 2 39.16 -46.56 -3.19
C ILE A 2 38.15 -45.73 -3.98
N ARG A 3 37.20 -45.04 -3.34
CA ARG A 3 36.49 -43.87 -3.90
C ARG A 3 35.76 -43.08 -2.80
N ARG A 4 36.34 -41.96 -2.37
CA ARG A 4 36.10 -40.56 -2.82
C ARG A 4 35.07 -39.86 -1.93
N THR A 5 35.58 -39.19 -0.91
CA THR A 5 34.96 -38.08 -0.16
C THR A 5 34.51 -36.99 -1.13
N ARG A 6 33.26 -36.54 -0.99
CA ARG A 6 32.77 -35.29 -1.59
C ARG A 6 32.59 -34.29 -0.46
N VAL A 7 33.48 -33.30 -0.42
CA VAL A 7 33.28 -32.05 0.29
C VAL A 7 32.15 -31.33 -0.44
N ALA A 8 31.08 -30.99 0.27
CA ALA A 8 29.98 -30.21 -0.30
C ALA A 8 30.16 -28.75 0.08
N ASP A 9 30.24 -27.95 -0.98
CA ASP A 9 30.53 -26.53 -1.03
C ASP A 9 29.62 -25.63 -0.17
N VAL A 10 30.25 -24.51 0.20
CA VAL A 10 29.74 -23.35 0.91
C VAL A 10 28.42 -22.85 0.31
N ALA A 11 27.32 -22.95 1.07
CA ALA A 11 26.08 -22.26 0.75
C ALA A 11 26.25 -20.76 1.05
N ALA A 12 26.51 -19.98 0.00
CA ALA A 12 26.42 -18.53 0.04
C ALA A 12 24.95 -18.13 0.26
N ALA A 13 24.61 -17.74 1.48
CA ALA A 13 23.30 -17.18 1.81
C ALA A 13 23.20 -15.76 1.22
N SER A 14 22.54 -15.63 0.08
CA SER A 14 22.18 -14.36 -0.54
C SER A 14 21.24 -13.58 0.38
N ALA A 15 21.74 -12.51 1.00
CA ALA A 15 20.92 -11.54 1.72
C ALA A 15 20.17 -10.66 0.70
N LEU A 16 18.93 -11.04 0.37
CA LEU A 16 17.98 -10.16 -0.32
C LEU A 16 17.44 -9.16 0.70
N VAL A 17 18.03 -7.95 0.73
CA VAL A 17 17.52 -6.82 1.48
C VAL A 17 16.19 -6.38 0.86
N LEU A 18 15.12 -6.50 1.63
CA LEU A 18 13.75 -6.13 1.27
C LEU A 18 13.64 -4.60 1.07
N LEU A 19 13.36 -4.19 -0.17
CA LEU A 19 12.99 -2.81 -0.54
C LEU A 19 11.52 -2.54 -0.17
N SER A 20 11.16 -2.55 1.11
CA SER A 20 9.82 -2.17 1.58
C SER A 20 9.78 -0.68 1.93
N GLY A 21 9.77 0.20 0.94
CA GLY A 21 10.00 1.63 1.19
C GLY A 21 9.21 2.68 0.40
N CYS A 22 8.31 2.32 -0.52
CA CYS A 22 7.72 3.33 -1.43
C CYS A 22 6.21 3.23 -1.71
N SER A 23 5.43 2.48 -0.93
CA SER A 23 3.97 2.41 -1.12
C SER A 23 3.21 3.10 0.01
N LEU A 24 2.14 3.82 -0.34
CA LEU A 24 1.22 4.34 0.67
C LEU A 24 0.57 3.17 1.43
N PRO A 25 0.34 3.30 2.75
CA PRO A 25 -0.39 2.29 3.48
C PRO A 25 -1.83 2.22 2.97
N ASP A 26 -2.38 1.01 2.84
CA ASP A 26 -3.80 0.85 2.54
C ASP A 26 -4.65 1.48 3.65
N GLY A 27 -5.71 2.19 3.23
CA GLY A 27 -6.70 2.75 4.15
C GLY A 27 -7.58 1.69 4.84
N PRO A 28 -8.27 2.07 5.92
CA PRO A 28 -9.18 1.17 6.61
C PRO A 28 -10.40 0.84 5.75
N SER A 29 -11.00 -0.33 5.99
CA SER A 29 -12.25 -0.71 5.33
C SER A 29 -13.43 0.13 5.81
N GLY A 30 -14.31 0.50 4.89
CA GLY A 30 -15.44 1.36 5.19
C GLY A 30 -16.15 1.88 3.95
N VAL A 31 -17.09 2.79 4.16
CA VAL A 31 -17.78 3.51 3.08
C VAL A 31 -17.07 4.85 2.87
N VAL A 32 -16.68 5.17 1.65
CA VAL A 32 -16.11 6.48 1.32
C VAL A 32 -17.18 7.55 1.56
N VAL A 33 -16.90 8.51 2.44
CA VAL A 33 -17.84 9.57 2.83
C VAL A 33 -17.35 10.96 2.47
N ALA A 34 -16.07 11.10 2.11
CA ALA A 34 -15.52 12.33 1.53
C ALA A 34 -14.26 12.01 0.72
N ARG A 35 -13.95 12.92 -0.20
CA ARG A 35 -12.78 12.89 -1.08
C ARG A 35 -12.19 14.30 -1.08
N ASP A 36 -10.89 14.41 -0.96
CA ASP A 36 -10.17 15.69 -0.92
C ASP A 36 -8.85 15.59 -1.70
N ASN A 37 -8.32 16.71 -2.20
CA ASN A 37 -7.01 16.77 -2.81
C ASN A 37 -6.25 18.02 -2.37
N ARG A 38 -4.93 17.88 -2.20
CA ARG A 38 -4.08 18.94 -1.65
C ARG A 38 -2.83 19.10 -2.49
N TRP A 39 -2.56 20.33 -2.94
CA TRP A 39 -1.33 20.65 -3.64
C TRP A 39 -0.18 20.84 -2.64
N SER A 40 0.89 20.07 -2.79
CA SER A 40 2.12 20.24 -2.03
C SER A 40 3.11 21.10 -2.81
N SER A 41 3.36 22.32 -2.30
CA SER A 41 4.39 23.21 -2.87
C SER A 41 5.81 22.68 -2.68
N ALA A 42 6.04 21.80 -1.71
CA ALA A 42 7.35 21.23 -1.41
C ALA A 42 7.74 20.14 -2.42
N THR A 43 6.79 19.26 -2.77
CA THR A 43 7.00 18.17 -3.73
C THR A 43 6.48 18.47 -5.12
N LYS A 44 5.81 19.63 -5.31
CA LYS A 44 5.17 20.04 -6.58
C LYS A 44 4.22 18.96 -7.12
N SER A 45 3.45 18.35 -6.22
CA SER A 45 2.55 17.24 -6.53
C SER A 45 1.19 17.40 -5.83
N TRP A 46 0.18 16.77 -6.41
CA TRP A 46 -1.13 16.59 -5.76
C TRP A 46 -1.10 15.35 -4.86
N HIS A 47 -1.63 15.51 -3.65
CA HIS A 47 -1.90 14.42 -2.71
C HIS A 47 -3.40 14.19 -2.66
N TYR A 48 -3.82 12.93 -2.72
CA TYR A 48 -5.23 12.55 -2.80
C TYR A 48 -5.64 11.86 -1.51
N TYR A 49 -6.77 12.27 -0.95
CA TYR A 49 -7.25 11.77 0.33
C TYR A 49 -8.65 11.20 0.20
N LEU A 50 -8.85 10.04 0.82
CA LEU A 50 -10.15 9.42 1.01
C LEU A 50 -10.50 9.47 2.50
N THR A 51 -11.72 9.89 2.83
CA THR A 51 -12.28 9.69 4.16
C THR A 51 -13.29 8.56 4.09
N VAL A 52 -13.07 7.51 4.89
CA VAL A 52 -14.04 6.42 5.04
C VAL A 52 -14.73 6.48 6.38
N ARG A 53 -16.00 6.06 6.42
CA ARG A 53 -16.70 5.72 7.65
C ARG A 53 -16.56 4.22 7.88
N THR A 54 -15.87 3.84 8.95
CA THR A 54 -15.62 2.45 9.33
C THR A 54 -16.90 1.79 9.86
N ALA A 55 -16.85 0.47 10.08
CA ALA A 55 -17.94 -0.27 10.70
C ALA A 55 -18.26 0.19 12.14
N THR A 56 -17.28 0.74 12.85
CA THR A 56 -17.47 1.34 14.19
C THR A 56 -18.10 2.73 14.14
N GLY A 57 -18.33 3.28 12.95
CA GLY A 57 -18.87 4.62 12.74
C GLY A 57 -17.82 5.73 12.74
N GLU A 58 -16.55 5.41 12.99
CA GLU A 58 -15.44 6.38 12.95
C GLU A 58 -15.19 6.87 11.53
N ARG A 59 -14.86 8.15 11.38
CA ARG A 59 -14.37 8.72 10.13
C ARG A 59 -12.85 8.71 10.13
N LYS A 60 -12.23 8.08 9.14
CA LYS A 60 -10.77 8.05 8.98
C LYS A 60 -10.37 8.56 7.60
N GLU A 61 -9.60 9.63 7.59
CA GLU A 61 -8.92 10.14 6.40
C GLU A 61 -7.57 9.43 6.23
N PHE A 62 -7.22 9.08 5.01
CA PHE A 62 -5.92 8.55 4.64
C PHE A 62 -5.53 9.01 3.24
N GLU A 63 -4.23 9.07 2.98
CA GLU A 63 -3.71 9.36 1.64
C GLU A 63 -3.85 8.12 0.76
N ALA A 64 -4.38 8.30 -0.45
CA ALA A 64 -4.62 7.26 -1.42
C ALA A 64 -3.84 7.53 -2.70
N HIS A 65 -3.56 6.47 -3.46
CA HIS A 65 -3.10 6.62 -4.84
C HIS A 65 -4.18 7.27 -5.70
N ILE A 66 -3.79 8.00 -6.74
CA ILE A 66 -4.73 8.65 -7.66
C ILE A 66 -5.72 7.65 -8.28
N ASP A 67 -5.26 6.44 -8.63
CA ASP A 67 -6.12 5.40 -9.19
C ASP A 67 -7.21 4.96 -8.20
N ASP A 68 -6.86 4.79 -6.92
CA ASP A 68 -7.82 4.46 -5.87
C ASP A 68 -8.77 5.64 -5.65
N TYR A 69 -8.24 6.87 -5.64
CA TYR A 69 -9.03 8.09 -5.48
C TYR A 69 -10.09 8.20 -6.58
N ASP A 70 -9.75 7.92 -7.83
CA ASP A 70 -10.65 8.02 -8.98
C ASP A 70 -11.64 6.85 -9.06
N ARG A 71 -11.22 5.63 -8.71
CA ARG A 71 -12.07 4.43 -8.72
C ARG A 71 -13.05 4.36 -7.55
N CYS A 72 -12.75 5.03 -6.44
CA CYS A 72 -13.56 4.99 -5.22
C CYS A 72 -14.31 6.31 -4.96
N PRO A 73 -15.45 6.56 -5.64
CA PRO A 73 -16.30 7.71 -5.36
C PRO A 73 -16.94 7.64 -3.97
N SER A 74 -17.44 8.79 -3.50
CA SER A 74 -18.23 8.85 -2.26
C SER A 74 -19.48 7.97 -2.37
N GLY A 75 -19.70 7.14 -1.36
CA GLY A 75 -20.78 6.14 -1.30
C GLY A 75 -20.27 4.70 -1.48
N ASP A 76 -19.11 4.52 -2.09
CA ASP A 76 -18.58 3.19 -2.38
C ASP A 76 -17.86 2.56 -1.19
N ARG A 77 -17.74 1.23 -1.21
CA ARG A 77 -17.03 0.48 -0.17
C ARG A 77 -15.55 0.37 -0.52
N TYR A 78 -14.70 0.95 0.31
CA TYR A 78 -13.25 0.74 0.29
C TYR A 78 -12.89 -0.52 1.11
N PRO A 79 -11.95 -1.38 0.65
CA PRO A 79 -11.18 -1.31 -0.59
C PRO A 79 -11.86 -1.99 -1.81
N ALA A 80 -13.14 -2.39 -1.72
CA ALA A 80 -13.81 -3.15 -2.79
C ALA A 80 -13.91 -2.38 -4.12
N CYS A 81 -14.02 -1.05 -4.07
CA CYS A 81 -14.02 -0.16 -5.24
C CYS A 81 -12.69 -0.06 -5.99
N LYS A 82 -11.59 -0.63 -5.48
CA LYS A 82 -10.27 -0.56 -6.14
C LYS A 82 -10.20 -1.42 -7.41
N GLN A 83 -11.10 -2.38 -7.60
CA GLN A 83 -11.00 -3.41 -8.65
C GLN A 83 -11.70 -3.00 -9.95
#